data_AF-A0A6J6J0M9-F1
#
_entry.id   AF-A0A6J6J0M9-F1
#
_cell.length_a   1.000
_cell.length_b   1.000
_cell.length_c   1.000
_cell.angle_alpha   90.00
_cell.angle_beta   90.00
_cell.angle_gamma   90.00
#
_symmetry.space_group_name_H-M   'P 1'
#
loop_
_entity.id
_entity.type
_entity.pdbx_description
1 polymer ?
#
loop_
_entity_poly.entity_id
_entity_poly.type
_entity_poly.pdbx_seq_one_letter_code
_entity_poly.pdbx_strand_id
1 'polypeptide(L)' 'MQNEFVRRLEKAGVPTTLRDTRGKEIDGACGQLAAAE' A
#
# COMPACT_ATOMS: atom_id res chain seq x y z
N MET A 1 5.33 6.89 -10.42
CA MET A 1 6.26 5.80 -10.06
C MET A 1 5.53 4.52 -9.63
N GLN A 2 4.45 4.59 -8.85
CA GLN A 2 3.72 3.42 -8.35
C GLN A 2 3.11 2.51 -9.44
N ASN A 3 2.68 3.07 -10.58
CA ASN A 3 1.95 2.30 -11.61
C ASN A 3 2.81 1.32 -12.43
N GLU A 4 4.13 1.55 -12.57
CA GLU A 4 4.98 0.68 -13.40
C GLU A 4 5.18 -0.71 -12.76
N PHE A 5 5.24 -0.76 -11.43
CA PHE A 5 5.32 -2.02 -10.70
C PHE A 5 4.04 -2.84 -10.86
N VAL A 6 2.88 -2.20 -10.65
CA VAL A 6 1.56 -2.82 -10.86
C VAL A 6 1.43 -3.34 -12.29
N ARG A 7 1.77 -2.52 -13.28
CA ARG A 7 1.70 -2.89 -14.70
C ARG A 7 2.53 -4.13 -15.04
N ARG A 8 3.73 -4.27 -14.46
CA ARG A 8 4.59 -5.43 -14.69
C ARG A 8 4.00 -6.71 -14.10
N LEU A 9 3.42 -6.63 -12.89
CA LEU A 9 2.76 -7.77 -12.24
C LEU A 9 1.53 -8.22 -13.03
N GLU A 10 0.69 -7.27 -13.46
CA GLU A 10 -0.48 -7.57 -14.28
C GLU A 10 -0.08 -8.18 -15.63
N LYS A 11 0.96 -7.67 -16.29
CA LYS A 11 1.49 -8.23 -17.55
C LYS A 11 2.02 -9.65 -17.37
N ALA A 12 2.51 -10.00 -16.17
CA ALA A 12 2.94 -11.35 -15.83
C ALA A 12 1.76 -12.28 -15.42
N GLY A 13 0.52 -11.79 -15.46
CA GLY A 13 -0.67 -12.54 -15.08
C GLY A 13 -0.92 -12.59 -13.58
N VAL A 14 -0.24 -11.77 -12.78
CA VAL A 14 -0.42 -11.71 -11.32
C VAL A 14 -1.49 -10.67 -10.99
N PRO A 15 -2.67 -11.07 -10.45
CA PRO A 15 -3.71 -10.11 -10.08
C PRO A 15 -3.20 -9.19 -8.97
N THR A 16 -3.25 -7.88 -9.22
CA THR A 16 -2.66 -6.87 -8.34
C THR A 16 -3.67 -5.78 -8.04
N THR A 17 -3.74 -5.30 -6.80
CA THR A 17 -4.49 -4.09 -6.45
C THR A 17 -3.60 -3.17 -5.63
N LEU A 18 -3.69 -1.86 -5.90
CA LEU A 18 -3.05 -0.85 -5.08
C LEU A 18 -4.06 -0.37 -4.03
N ARG A 19 -3.63 -0.27 -2.77
CA ARG A 19 -4.46 0.23 -1.68
C ARG A 19 -3.89 1.55 -1.21
N ASP A 20 -4.73 2.57 -1.23
CA ASP A 20 -4.38 3.86 -0.65
C ASP A 20 -4.17 3.75 0.85
N THR A 21 -3.28 4.57 1.38
CA THR A 21 -3.09 4.70 2.82
C THR A 21 -4.35 5.31 3.43
N ARG A 22 -4.95 4.62 4.41
CA ARG A 22 -6.11 5.10 5.18
C ARG A 22 -5.74 5.30 6.64
N GLY A 23 -6.36 6.26 7.31
CA GLY A 23 -6.20 6.51 8.76
C GLY A 23 -4.88 7.17 9.14
N LYS A 24 -4.21 7.85 8.20
CA LYS A 24 -2.91 8.49 8.44
C LYS A 24 -3.01 9.64 9.43
N GLU A 25 -4.13 10.36 9.37
CA GLU A 25 -4.50 11.52 10.16
C GLU A 25 -4.92 11.19 11.60
N ILE A 26 -5.16 9.91 11.90
CA ILE A 26 -5.55 9.41 13.23
C ILE A 26 -4.56 8.38 13.78
N ASP A 27 -3.34 8.36 13.25
CA ASP A 27 -2.30 7.37 13.60
C ASP A 27 -2.76 5.90 13.51
N GLY A 28 -3.68 5.64 12.57
CA GLY A 28 -4.31 4.34 12.34
C GLY A 28 -3.89 3.64 11.05
N ALA A 29 -2.97 4.21 10.27
CA ALA A 29 -2.47 3.52 9.07
C ALA A 29 -1.48 2.41 9.43
N CYS A 30 -1.28 1.48 8.50
CA CYS A 30 -0.28 0.42 8.62
C CYS A 30 1.10 1.02 9.00
N GLY A 31 1.70 0.55 10.10
CA GLY A 31 2.99 1.03 10.61
C GLY A 31 2.92 2.12 11.68
N GLN A 32 1.77 2.77 11.88
CA GLN A 32 1.58 3.77 12.95
C GLN A 32 1.18 3.15 14.29
N LEU A 33 0.66 1.91 14.30
CA LEU A 33 0.30 1.16 15.51
C LEU A 33 1.50 0.55 16.25
N ALA A 34 2.73 0.81 15.81
CA ALA A 34 3.90 0.51 16.62
C ALA A 34 3.78 1.37 17.87
N ALA A 35 3.52 0.73 19.03
CA ALA A 35 3.32 1.43 20.29
C ALA A 35 4.43 2.47 20.48
N ALA A 36 4.04 3.73 20.67
CA ALA A 36 4.96 4.76 21.12
C ALA A 36 5.60 4.23 22.42
N GLU A 37 6.93 4.22 22.45
CA GLU A 37 7.71 3.91 23.63
C GLU A 37 7.37 4.85 24.80
#